data_AF-A0A8C3RV89-F1
#
_entry.id   AF-A0A8C3RV89-F1
#
_cell.length_a   1.000
_cell.length_b   1.000
_cell.length_c   1.000
_cell.angle_alpha   90.00
_cell.angle_beta   90.00
_cell.angle_gamma   90.00
#
_symmetry.space_group_name_H-M   'P 1'
#
loop_
_entity.id
_entity.type
_entity.pdbx_description
1 polymer ?
#
loop_
_entity_poly.entity_id
_entity_poly.type
_entity_poly.pdbx_seq_one_letter_code
_entity_poly.pdbx_strand_id
1 'polypeptide(L)'
;MASMFRSEEMCLTQLFLQVEAAYCCVAELGELGLVQFRDLNMNVNSFQRKFVNEVRRCESLERILFLEKLEGELQEANQNQQTLKQNFLELTELKHLLKKTQDFFEVRVLQIYTSGLLELRSTPTAVAAKLGFTAGVIKRERMVPFERLLWRACRGNIYLRYTEMDTSLEDPITVGILLLRLLPTLCAHTYTP
;
A
#
# COMPACT_ATOMS: atom_id res chain seq x y z
N MET A 1 -28.74 -25.25 -42.80
CA MET A 1 -27.29 -25.46 -43.00
C MET A 1 -26.85 -24.42 -44.00
N ALA A 2 -26.11 -23.41 -43.55
CA ALA A 2 -25.70 -22.27 -44.37
C ALA A 2 -24.86 -22.73 -45.56
N SER A 3 -25.16 -22.25 -46.78
CA SER A 3 -24.30 -22.50 -47.93
C SER A 3 -23.14 -21.50 -47.93
N MET A 4 -21.89 -21.95 -47.90
CA MET A 4 -20.72 -21.05 -47.91
C MET A 4 -20.58 -20.20 -49.19
N PHE A 5 -21.31 -20.54 -50.25
CA PHE A 5 -21.13 -19.94 -51.58
C PHE A 5 -22.24 -18.95 -51.99
N ARG A 6 -23.30 -18.80 -51.20
CA ARG A 6 -24.41 -17.87 -51.48
C ARG A 6 -24.99 -17.30 -50.20
N SER A 7 -25.56 -16.10 -50.30
CA SER A 7 -26.32 -15.47 -49.22
C SER A 7 -27.50 -16.35 -48.80
N GLU A 8 -27.83 -16.34 -47.52
CA GLU A 8 -29.02 -16.99 -47.01
C GLU A 8 -30.28 -16.25 -47.47
N GLU A 9 -31.38 -17.00 -47.61
CA GLU A 9 -32.66 -16.40 -47.98
C GLU A 9 -33.20 -15.54 -46.84
N MET A 10 -33.54 -14.30 -47.15
CA MET A 10 -34.07 -13.34 -46.20
C MET A 10 -35.57 -13.15 -46.44
N CYS A 11 -36.36 -13.15 -45.37
CA CYS A 11 -37.79 -12.84 -45.44
C CYS A 11 -38.10 -11.52 -44.71
N LEU A 12 -38.98 -10.71 -45.30
CA LEU A 12 -39.49 -9.50 -44.64
C LEU A 12 -40.74 -9.87 -43.86
N THR A 13 -40.68 -9.74 -42.54
CA THR A 13 -41.81 -9.98 -41.64
C THR A 13 -42.26 -8.68 -40.99
N GLN A 14 -43.56 -8.57 -40.71
CA GLN A 14 -44.13 -7.45 -39.98
C GLN A 14 -44.46 -7.89 -38.56
N LEU A 15 -43.89 -7.18 -37.58
CA LEU A 15 -44.03 -7.50 -36.16
C LEU A 15 -45.00 -6.50 -35.51
N PHE A 16 -46.02 -7.01 -34.82
CA PHE A 16 -46.93 -6.20 -34.02
C PHE A 16 -46.71 -6.51 -32.54
N LEU A 17 -46.35 -5.49 -31.76
CA LEU A 17 -46.04 -5.63 -30.34
C LEU A 17 -46.95 -4.72 -29.50
N GLN A 18 -47.46 -5.28 -28.40
CA GLN A 18 -48.11 -4.50 -27.35
C GLN A 18 -47.04 -3.79 -26.50
N VAL A 19 -47.31 -2.56 -26.07
CA VAL A 19 -46.32 -1.69 -25.41
C VAL A 19 -45.71 -2.31 -24.15
N GLU A 20 -46.50 -3.06 -23.38
CA GLU A 20 -46.06 -3.70 -22.13
C GLU A 20 -45.11 -4.88 -22.38
N ALA A 21 -45.33 -5.64 -23.46
CA ALA A 21 -44.50 -6.79 -23.83
C ALA A 21 -43.34 -6.40 -24.77
N ALA A 22 -43.39 -5.20 -25.37
CA ALA A 22 -42.45 -4.79 -26.40
C ALA A 22 -40.99 -4.86 -25.94
N TYR A 23 -40.70 -4.45 -24.69
CA TYR A 23 -39.34 -4.48 -24.16
C TYR A 23 -38.79 -5.91 -24.08
N CYS A 24 -39.52 -6.82 -23.45
CA CYS A 24 -39.09 -8.22 -23.30
C CYS A 24 -38.95 -8.90 -24.68
N CYS A 25 -39.92 -8.73 -25.58
CA CYS A 25 -39.85 -9.34 -26.90
C CYS A 25 -38.66 -8.83 -27.72
N VAL A 26 -38.36 -7.54 -27.67
CA VAL A 26 -37.21 -6.96 -28.38
C VAL A 26 -35.88 -7.38 -27.76
N ALA A 27 -35.82 -7.54 -26.43
CA ALA A 27 -34.65 -8.08 -25.74
C ALA A 27 -34.34 -9.51 -26.19
N GLU A 28 -35.32 -10.41 -26.18
CA GLU A 28 -35.19 -11.80 -26.65
C GLU A 28 -34.80 -11.87 -28.13
N LEU A 29 -35.42 -11.04 -28.98
CA LEU A 29 -35.05 -10.91 -30.40
C LEU A 29 -33.59 -10.44 -30.56
N GLY A 30 -33.13 -9.54 -29.68
CA GLY A 30 -31.75 -9.07 -29.62
C GLY A 30 -30.76 -10.17 -29.23
N GLU A 31 -31.12 -11.03 -28.27
CA GLU A 31 -30.30 -12.18 -27.85
C GLU A 31 -30.18 -13.24 -28.95
N LEU A 32 -31.26 -13.49 -29.70
CA LEU A 32 -31.22 -14.40 -30.85
C LEU A 32 -30.32 -13.88 -31.98
N GLY A 33 -30.28 -12.56 -32.21
CA GLY A 33 -29.37 -11.94 -33.18
C GLY A 33 -29.65 -12.27 -34.66
N LEU A 34 -30.82 -12.80 -34.98
CA LEU A 34 -31.20 -13.24 -36.34
C LEU A 34 -32.05 -12.20 -37.12
N VAL A 35 -32.30 -11.04 -36.53
CA VAL A 35 -33.24 -10.05 -37.06
C VAL A 35 -32.55 -8.72 -37.34
N GLN A 36 -32.89 -8.14 -38.49
CA GLN A 36 -32.47 -6.80 -38.87
C GLN A 36 -33.68 -5.87 -38.92
N PHE A 37 -33.69 -4.86 -38.03
CA PHE A 37 -34.75 -3.86 -38.02
C PHE A 37 -34.58 -2.85 -39.15
N ARG A 38 -35.68 -2.57 -39.85
CA ARG A 38 -35.76 -1.52 -40.87
C ARG A 38 -36.38 -0.27 -40.25
N ASP A 39 -35.75 0.88 -40.45
CA ASP A 39 -36.31 2.16 -39.99
C ASP A 39 -37.55 2.53 -40.81
N LEU A 40 -38.71 2.54 -40.16
CA LEU A 40 -39.98 2.99 -40.74
C LEU A 40 -40.17 4.51 -40.63
N ASN A 41 -39.41 5.18 -39.75
CA ASN A 41 -39.56 6.60 -39.41
C ASN A 41 -38.36 7.42 -39.91
N MET A 42 -37.96 7.21 -41.17
CA MET A 42 -36.83 7.92 -41.78
C MET A 42 -37.02 9.45 -41.83
N ASN A 43 -38.27 9.89 -41.99
CA ASN A 43 -38.60 11.31 -42.14
C ASN A 43 -38.73 12.05 -40.79
N VAL A 44 -38.66 11.33 -39.67
CA VAL A 44 -38.83 11.91 -38.33
C VAL A 44 -37.46 12.09 -37.68
N ASN A 45 -37.19 13.31 -37.23
CA ASN A 45 -35.95 13.63 -36.52
C ASN A 45 -35.80 12.77 -35.25
N SER A 46 -34.57 12.41 -34.91
CA SER A 46 -34.25 11.55 -33.76
C SER A 46 -34.91 12.03 -32.47
N PHE A 47 -34.96 13.34 -32.23
CA PHE A 47 -35.53 13.96 -31.02
C PHE A 47 -37.06 13.87 -30.88
N GLN A 48 -37.78 13.62 -31.97
CA GLN A 48 -39.24 13.53 -31.96
C GLN A 48 -39.73 12.08 -31.84
N ARG A 49 -38.80 11.11 -31.74
CA ARG A 49 -39.14 9.71 -31.60
C ARG A 49 -39.69 9.43 -30.19
N LYS A 50 -40.53 8.39 -30.09
CA LYS A 50 -41.27 8.06 -28.86
C LYS A 50 -40.37 7.76 -27.64
N PHE A 51 -39.18 7.20 -27.86
CA PHE A 51 -38.30 6.66 -26.79
C PHE A 51 -37.04 7.50 -26.51
N VAL A 52 -37.04 8.79 -26.88
CA VAL A 52 -35.85 9.64 -26.77
C VAL A 52 -35.42 9.90 -25.33
N ASN A 53 -36.39 10.03 -24.42
CA ASN A 53 -36.11 10.31 -23.02
C ASN A 53 -35.45 9.11 -22.34
N GLU A 54 -35.90 7.91 -22.68
CA GLU A 54 -35.37 6.63 -22.21
C GLU A 54 -33.94 6.42 -22.71
N VAL A 55 -33.67 6.67 -24.00
CA VAL A 55 -32.32 6.58 -24.57
C VAL A 55 -31.36 7.57 -23.88
N ARG A 56 -31.78 8.83 -23.71
CA ARG A 56 -30.98 9.84 -22.99
C ARG A 56 -30.72 9.46 -21.54
N ARG A 57 -31.69 8.81 -20.89
CA ARG A 57 -31.53 8.31 -19.51
C ARG A 57 -30.47 7.21 -19.48
N CYS A 58 -30.48 6.27 -20.43
CA CYS A 58 -29.45 5.24 -20.55
C CYS A 58 -28.05 5.84 -20.78
N GLU A 59 -27.90 6.79 -21.72
CA GLU A 59 -26.63 7.50 -21.97
C GLU A 59 -26.10 8.26 -20.74
N SER A 60 -27.01 8.75 -19.89
CA SER A 60 -26.63 9.43 -18.65
C SER A 60 -26.21 8.43 -17.57
N LEU A 61 -26.91 7.32 -17.44
CA LEU A 61 -26.57 6.24 -16.50
C LEU A 61 -25.23 5.58 -16.86
N GLU A 62 -24.97 5.34 -18.15
CA GLU A 62 -23.69 4.81 -18.61
C GLU A 62 -22.51 5.70 -18.19
N ARG A 63 -22.68 7.02 -18.34
CA ARG A 63 -21.67 7.99 -17.87
C ARG A 63 -21.46 7.94 -16.36
N ILE A 64 -22.54 7.85 -15.58
CA ILE A 64 -22.44 7.78 -14.11
C ILE A 64 -21.72 6.51 -13.68
N LEU A 65 -22.11 5.34 -14.23
CA LEU A 65 -21.48 4.06 -13.91
C LEU A 65 -19.98 4.05 -14.25
N PHE A 66 -19.60 4.66 -15.37
CA PHE A 66 -18.20 4.77 -15.74
C PHE A 66 -17.41 5.64 -14.75
N LEU A 67 -18.00 6.75 -14.28
CA LEU A 67 -17.38 7.62 -13.28
C LEU A 67 -17.23 6.94 -11.93
N GLU A 68 -18.26 6.23 -11.46
CA GLU A 68 -18.21 5.47 -10.20
C GLU A 68 -17.11 4.40 -10.23
N LYS A 69 -16.96 3.70 -11.37
CA LYS A 69 -15.89 2.72 -11.55
C LYS A 69 -14.51 3.37 -11.46
N LEU A 70 -14.31 4.48 -12.16
CA LEU A 70 -13.04 5.22 -12.12
C LEU A 70 -12.73 5.77 -10.73
N GLU A 71 -13.75 6.25 -10.01
CA GLU A 71 -13.60 6.73 -8.63
C GLU A 71 -13.14 5.59 -7.71
N GLY A 72 -13.75 4.41 -7.83
CA GLY A 72 -13.34 3.21 -7.08
C GLY A 72 -11.88 2.82 -7.36
N GLU A 73 -11.51 2.73 -8.64
CA GLU A 73 -10.13 2.42 -9.06
C GLU A 73 -9.12 3.45 -8.51
N LEU A 74 -9.46 4.74 -8.53
CA LEU A 74 -8.61 5.80 -7.98
C LEU A 74 -8.51 5.71 -6.46
N GLN A 75 -9.60 5.40 -5.76
CA GLN A 75 -9.60 5.28 -4.32
C GLN A 75 -8.74 4.11 -3.85
N GLU A 76 -8.85 2.96 -4.52
CA GLU A 76 -8.00 1.79 -4.28
C GLU A 76 -6.53 2.08 -4.60
N ALA A 77 -6.24 2.71 -5.74
CA ALA A 77 -4.88 3.08 -6.11
C ALA A 77 -4.25 4.05 -5.08
N ASN A 78 -5.04 5.00 -4.56
CA ASN A 78 -4.57 5.94 -3.55
C ASN A 78 -4.29 5.22 -2.21
N GLN A 79 -5.17 4.31 -1.77
CA GLN A 79 -4.92 3.49 -0.57
C GLN A 79 -3.65 2.67 -0.72
N ASN A 80 -3.49 1.98 -1.85
CA ASN A 80 -2.30 1.19 -2.16
C ASN A 80 -1.03 2.07 -2.16
N GLN A 81 -1.11 3.27 -2.71
CA GLN A 81 0.01 4.22 -2.70
C GLN A 81 0.38 4.65 -1.28
N GLN A 82 -0.59 4.87 -0.40
CA GLN A 82 -0.34 5.22 1.00
C GLN A 82 0.33 4.07 1.76
N THR A 83 -0.17 2.84 1.60
CA THR A 83 0.43 1.64 2.22
C THR A 83 1.84 1.40 1.71
N LEU A 84 2.07 1.54 0.40
CA LEU A 84 3.42 1.40 -0.18
C LEU A 84 4.39 2.45 0.36
N LYS A 85 3.95 3.70 0.52
CA LYS A 85 4.77 4.76 1.14
C LYS A 85 5.12 4.43 2.59
N GLN A 86 4.17 3.91 3.38
CA GLN A 86 4.44 3.49 4.76
C GLN A 86 5.47 2.36 4.81
N ASN A 87 5.26 1.29 4.02
CA ASN A 87 6.20 0.17 3.95
C ASN A 87 7.61 0.62 3.51
N PHE A 88 7.69 1.56 2.56
CA PHE A 88 8.96 2.12 2.11
C PHE A 88 9.69 2.88 3.22
N LEU A 89 8.96 3.67 4.02
CA LEU A 89 9.54 4.39 5.16
C LEU A 89 10.07 3.40 6.21
N GLU A 90 9.28 2.40 6.59
CA GLU A 90 9.69 1.36 7.56
C GLU A 90 10.97 0.63 7.12
N LEU A 91 11.02 0.22 5.85
CA LEU A 91 12.20 -0.44 5.28
C LEU A 91 13.41 0.49 5.22
N THR A 92 13.17 1.77 4.94
CA THR A 92 14.23 2.78 4.90
C THR A 92 14.81 3.02 6.30
N GLU A 93 13.97 3.10 7.33
CA GLU A 93 14.41 3.20 8.73
C GLU A 93 15.27 2.00 9.13
N LEU A 94 14.78 0.77 8.87
CA LEU A 94 15.48 -0.45 9.20
C LEU A 94 16.83 -0.55 8.47
N LYS A 95 16.88 -0.18 7.18
CA LYS A 95 18.12 -0.18 6.40
C LYS A 95 19.17 0.76 7.00
N HIS A 96 18.77 1.96 7.41
CA HIS A 96 19.70 2.91 8.01
C HIS A 96 20.16 2.47 9.40
N LEU A 97 19.24 1.91 10.20
CA LEU A 97 19.55 1.29 11.48
C LEU A 97 20.65 0.23 11.29
N LEU A 98 20.46 -0.71 10.36
CA LEU A 98 21.43 -1.76 10.08
C LEU A 98 22.79 -1.20 9.64
N LYS A 99 22.81 -0.23 8.72
CA LYS A 99 24.06 0.38 8.24
C LYS A 99 24.85 1.04 9.37
N LYS A 100 24.17 1.84 10.19
CA LYS A 100 24.81 2.52 11.34
C LYS A 100 25.22 1.53 12.44
N THR A 101 24.47 0.44 12.66
CA THR A 101 24.93 -0.62 13.56
C THR A 101 26.15 -1.36 13.03
N GLN A 102 26.25 -1.59 11.71
CA GLN A 102 27.41 -2.22 11.10
C GLN A 102 28.66 -1.34 11.30
N ASP A 103 28.55 -0.04 11.00
CA ASP A 103 29.63 0.94 11.25
C ASP A 103 30.10 0.92 12.71
N PHE A 104 29.17 0.75 13.66
CA PHE A 104 29.49 0.67 15.10
C PHE A 104 30.31 -0.58 15.47
N PHE A 105 30.00 -1.74 14.87
CA PHE A 105 30.75 -2.96 15.12
C PHE A 105 32.13 -2.94 14.46
N GLU A 106 32.27 -2.37 13.25
CA GLU A 106 33.57 -2.26 12.57
C GLU A 106 34.57 -1.39 13.35
N VAL A 107 34.15 -0.23 13.87
CA VAL A 107 35.02 0.65 14.69
C VAL A 107 35.42 -0.02 16.02
N ARG A 108 34.53 -0.81 16.63
CA ARG A 108 34.82 -1.50 17.90
C ARG A 108 35.68 -2.74 17.75
N VAL A 109 35.70 -3.42 16.60
CA VAL A 109 36.72 -4.46 16.36
C VAL A 109 38.10 -3.82 16.45
N LEU A 110 38.35 -2.65 15.87
CA LEU A 110 39.66 -2.01 16.03
C LEU A 110 39.95 -1.58 17.48
N GLN A 111 38.98 -0.97 18.19
CA GLN A 111 39.20 -0.53 19.57
C GLN A 111 39.30 -1.66 20.60
N ILE A 112 38.54 -2.75 20.47
CA ILE A 112 38.63 -3.90 21.40
C ILE A 112 39.97 -4.63 21.21
N TYR A 113 40.52 -4.68 20.00
CA TYR A 113 41.82 -5.29 19.76
C TYR A 113 42.97 -4.39 20.21
N THR A 114 42.82 -3.05 20.14
CA THR A 114 43.83 -2.12 20.70
C THR A 114 43.73 -1.92 22.21
N SER A 115 42.53 -2.03 22.80
CA SER A 115 42.33 -1.88 24.25
C SER A 115 42.39 -3.22 25.00
N GLY A 116 42.16 -4.35 24.33
CA GLY A 116 42.29 -5.70 24.87
C GLY A 116 43.74 -6.17 25.04
N LEU A 117 44.71 -5.44 24.48
CA LEU A 117 46.14 -5.72 24.70
C LEU A 117 46.69 -5.10 26.00
N LEU A 118 45.86 -4.37 26.77
CA LEU A 118 46.30 -3.67 27.99
C LEU A 118 45.64 -4.12 29.31
N GLU A 119 44.69 -5.05 29.31
CA GLU A 119 44.10 -5.60 30.56
C GLU A 119 43.86 -7.13 30.56
N LEU A 120 44.69 -7.92 29.86
CA LEU A 120 44.73 -9.38 30.07
C LEU A 120 45.83 -9.76 31.05
N ARG A 121 45.70 -9.29 32.29
CA ARG A 121 46.30 -9.97 33.45
C ARG A 121 45.28 -10.91 34.09
N SER A 122 45.41 -12.18 33.71
CA SER A 122 45.22 -13.37 34.55
C SER A 122 43.94 -13.45 35.40
N THR A 123 42.85 -13.99 34.84
CA THR A 123 41.98 -14.98 35.51
C THR A 123 41.19 -15.80 34.46
N PRO A 124 41.19 -17.15 34.51
CA PRO A 124 40.56 -18.00 33.51
C PRO A 124 39.11 -18.33 33.91
N THR A 125 38.25 -17.32 34.00
CA THR A 125 36.79 -17.55 34.13
C THR A 125 36.00 -16.45 33.42
N ALA A 126 36.41 -16.12 32.19
CA ALA A 126 35.56 -15.34 31.29
C ALA A 126 34.42 -16.24 30.81
N VAL A 127 33.41 -16.41 31.66
CA VAL A 127 32.09 -16.83 31.20
C VAL A 127 31.73 -15.83 30.11
N ALA A 128 31.69 -16.30 28.87
CA ALA A 128 31.34 -15.48 27.71
C ALA A 128 29.91 -14.97 27.93
N ALA A 129 29.79 -13.85 28.65
CA ALA A 129 28.54 -13.17 28.90
C ALA A 129 28.01 -12.76 27.54
N LYS A 130 26.99 -13.48 27.07
CA LYS A 130 26.33 -13.21 25.80
C LYS A 130 25.56 -11.91 25.95
N LEU A 131 26.23 -10.80 25.67
CA LEU A 131 25.66 -9.47 25.69
C LEU A 131 24.60 -9.38 24.59
N GLY A 132 23.33 -9.30 24.98
CA GLY A 132 22.24 -8.97 24.07
C GLY A 132 22.23 -7.47 23.80
N PHE A 133 22.07 -7.08 22.54
CA PHE A 133 21.80 -5.70 22.16
C PHE A 133 20.40 -5.63 21.53
N THR A 134 19.63 -4.61 21.87
CA THR A 134 18.44 -4.24 21.10
C THR A 134 18.71 -2.89 20.48
N ALA A 135 18.41 -2.75 19.18
CA ALA A 135 18.51 -1.52 18.42
C ALA A 135 17.14 -1.10 17.92
N GLY A 136 16.84 0.19 17.97
CA GLY A 136 15.52 0.71 17.62
C GLY A 136 15.56 2.20 17.29
N VAL A 137 14.39 2.70 16.91
CA VAL A 137 14.17 4.06 16.43
C VAL A 137 13.26 4.80 17.41
N ILE A 138 13.60 6.06 17.73
CA ILE A 138 12.79 6.89 18.64
C ILE A 138 12.76 8.35 18.17
N LYS A 139 11.58 8.99 18.25
CA LYS A 139 11.41 10.43 17.97
C LYS A 139 12.23 11.27 18.97
N ARG A 140 12.88 12.34 18.51
CA ARG A 140 13.75 13.22 19.33
C ARG A 140 13.04 13.78 20.56
N GLU A 141 11.77 14.15 20.43
CA GLU A 141 10.94 14.73 21.49
C GLU A 141 10.81 13.80 22.71
N ARG A 142 10.78 12.47 22.45
CA ARG A 142 10.55 11.45 23.47
C ARG A 142 11.82 10.84 24.02
N MET A 143 12.99 11.30 23.57
CA MET A 143 14.29 10.73 23.91
C MET A 143 14.64 10.90 25.39
N VAL A 144 14.55 12.13 25.93
CA VAL A 144 14.90 12.43 27.33
C VAL A 144 13.96 11.75 28.34
N PRO A 145 12.63 11.67 28.10
CA PRO A 145 11.75 10.83 28.92
C PRO A 145 12.09 9.33 28.85
N PHE A 146 12.42 8.81 27.66
CA PHE A 146 12.72 7.40 27.46
C PHE A 146 14.02 6.96 28.15
N GLU A 147 15.08 7.76 28.05
CA GLU A 147 16.34 7.52 28.75
C GLU A 147 16.14 7.46 30.27
N ARG A 148 15.41 8.43 30.83
CA ARG A 148 15.11 8.46 32.27
C ARG A 148 14.27 7.26 32.71
N LEU A 149 13.34 6.81 31.87
CA LEU A 149 12.54 5.60 32.14
C LEU A 149 13.45 4.37 32.20
N LEU A 150 14.31 4.19 31.18
CA LEU A 150 15.21 3.05 31.10
C LEU A 150 16.17 3.04 32.29
N TRP A 151 16.80 4.18 32.60
CA TRP A 151 17.72 4.34 33.73
C TRP A 151 17.10 3.89 35.06
N ARG A 152 15.84 4.26 35.29
CA ARG A 152 15.07 3.87 36.48
C ARG A 152 14.74 2.38 36.48
N ALA A 153 14.31 1.83 35.34
CA ALA A 153 13.91 0.43 35.21
C ALA A 153 15.09 -0.54 35.42
N CYS A 154 16.25 -0.22 34.83
CA CYS A 154 17.44 -1.08 34.88
C CYS A 154 18.45 -0.67 35.97
N ARG A 155 18.05 0.20 36.92
CA ARG A 155 18.84 0.59 38.10
C ARG A 155 20.28 1.06 37.78
N GLY A 156 20.45 1.78 36.67
CA GLY A 156 21.75 2.31 36.24
C GLY A 156 22.63 1.33 35.44
N ASN A 157 22.22 0.07 35.26
CA ASN A 157 22.96 -0.91 34.46
C ASN A 157 22.58 -0.84 32.97
N ILE A 158 22.68 0.35 32.37
CA ILE A 158 22.42 0.54 30.94
C ILE A 158 23.51 1.40 30.32
N TYR A 159 23.99 0.93 29.18
CA TYR A 159 24.73 1.75 28.24
C TYR A 159 23.78 2.21 27.13
N LEU A 160 23.57 3.53 26.99
CA LEU A 160 22.85 4.11 25.85
C LEU A 160 23.85 4.84 24.97
N ARG A 161 23.74 4.63 23.65
CA ARG A 161 24.34 5.51 22.65
C ARG A 161 23.22 6.05 21.78
N TYR A 162 23.53 7.12 21.06
CA TYR A 162 22.62 7.76 20.13
C TYR A 162 23.42 8.16 18.88
N THR A 163 22.80 8.12 17.71
CA THR A 163 23.40 8.59 16.46
C THR A 163 22.30 9.19 15.62
N GLU A 164 22.47 10.43 15.16
CA GLU A 164 21.47 11.11 14.33
C GLU A 164 21.52 10.61 12.89
N MET A 165 20.37 10.60 12.22
CA MET A 165 20.28 10.40 10.78
C MET A 165 20.12 11.74 10.07
N ASP A 166 20.94 11.96 9.05
CA ASP A 166 20.99 13.20 8.27
C ASP A 166 19.83 13.32 7.25
N THR A 167 19.10 12.23 6.99
CA THR A 167 17.96 12.19 6.07
C THR A 167 16.68 12.60 6.80
N SER A 168 16.10 13.74 6.42
CA SER A 168 14.74 14.11 6.82
C SER A 168 13.74 13.14 6.18
N LEU A 169 13.37 12.10 6.92
CA LEU A 169 12.24 11.24 6.59
C LEU A 169 10.96 12.00 6.97
N GLU A 170 10.16 12.32 5.95
CA GLU A 170 8.85 12.96 6.14
C GLU A 170 7.81 11.89 6.42
N ASP A 171 7.29 11.88 7.64
CA ASP A 171 6.13 11.07 8.01
C ASP A 171 4.89 11.61 7.27
N PRO A 172 4.07 10.76 6.61
CA PRO A 172 2.87 11.20 5.91
C PRO A 172 1.79 11.81 6.82
N ILE A 173 1.92 11.67 8.14
CA ILE A 173 0.96 12.13 9.15
C ILE A 173 1.56 13.25 10.02
N THR A 174 2.88 13.37 10.08
CA THR A 174 3.55 14.40 10.88
C THR A 174 4.55 15.10 9.97
N VAL A 175 4.32 16.36 9.61
CA VAL A 175 5.28 17.20 8.89
C VAL A 175 6.46 17.52 9.83
N GLY A 176 7.19 16.50 10.26
CA GLY A 176 8.14 16.53 11.35
C GLY A 176 9.29 15.61 11.05
N ILE A 177 10.49 16.17 11.12
CA ILE A 177 11.75 15.50 10.85
C ILE A 177 11.94 14.36 11.87
N LEU A 178 11.87 13.12 11.40
CA LEU A 178 12.26 11.95 12.21
C LEU A 178 13.77 11.94 12.40
N LEU A 179 14.22 12.37 13.58
CA LEU A 179 15.59 12.12 14.04
C LEU A 179 15.68 10.72 14.66
N LEU A 180 16.04 9.74 13.84
CA LEU A 180 16.36 8.38 14.27
C LEU A 180 17.61 8.40 15.17
N ARG A 181 17.55 7.73 16.33
CA ARG A 181 18.71 7.49 17.21
C ARG A 181 18.78 6.03 17.64
N LEU A 182 19.80 5.34 17.14
CA LEU A 182 20.19 3.99 17.56
C LEU A 182 20.43 3.92 19.06
N LEU A 183 19.59 3.20 19.80
CA LEU A 183 19.91 2.73 21.15
C LEU A 183 20.58 1.36 21.05
N PRO A 184 21.87 1.16 21.36
CA PRO A 184 22.35 -0.17 21.71
C PRO A 184 22.15 -0.34 23.22
N THR A 185 21.02 -0.90 23.66
CA THR A 185 20.88 -1.27 25.08
C THR A 185 21.72 -2.52 25.33
N LEU A 186 22.87 -2.35 25.99
CA LEU A 186 23.56 -3.45 26.64
C LEU A 186 22.82 -3.77 27.94
N CYS A 187 21.94 -4.76 27.91
CA CYS A 187 21.44 -5.37 29.13
C CYS A 187 22.53 -6.31 29.67
N ALA A 188 23.29 -5.85 30.66
CA ALA A 188 24.03 -6.75 31.52
C ALA A 188 23.00 -7.49 32.39
N HIS A 189 23.01 -8.83 32.33
CA HIS A 189 22.05 -9.64 33.08
C HIS A 189 22.03 -9.27 34.57
N THR A 190 20.81 -9.24 35.09
CA THR A 190 20.46 -9.29 36.50
C THR A 190 21.22 -10.43 37.18
N TYR A 191 22.18 -10.09 38.04
CA TYR A 191 22.53 -10.97 39.16
C TYR A 191 21.38 -10.85 40.17
N THR A 192 20.53 -11.87 40.25
CA THR A 192 19.83 -12.17 41.51
C THR A 192 20.62 -13.28 42.21
N PRO A 193 20.90 -13.16 43.52
CA PRO A 193 21.66 -14.16 44.28
C PRO A 193 20.96 -15.52 44.34
#